data_AF-A0A0R2IWR8-F1
#
_entry.id   AF-A0A0R2IWR8-F1
#
_cell.length_a   1.000
_cell.length_b   1.000
_cell.length_c   1.000
_cell.angle_alpha   90.00
_cell.angle_beta   90.00
_cell.angle_gamma   90.00
#
_symmetry.space_group_name_H-M   'P 1'
#
loop_
_entity.id
_entity.type
_entity.pdbx_description
1 polymer ?
#
loop_
_entity_poly.entity_id
_entity_poly.type
_entity_poly.pdbx_seq_one_letter_code
_entity_poly.pdbx_strand_id
1 'polypeptide(L)' 'MQKIQGALEKQAGVQKVKVLFNASKVKLEFDDSANTADALAEVVKKLGYEVKSVKVKQPAE' A
#
# COMPACT_ATOMS: atom_id res chain seq x y z
N MET A 1 12.88 5.60 5.56
CA MET A 1 11.51 5.08 5.34
C MET A 1 11.39 4.04 4.21
N GLN A 2 12.45 3.28 3.87
CA GLN A 2 12.35 2.18 2.89
C GLN A 2 11.71 0.90 3.45
N LYS A 3 11.54 0.78 4.77
CA LYS A 3 10.88 -0.39 5.39
C LYS A 3 9.44 -0.58 4.93
N ILE A 4 8.64 0.50 4.90
CA ILE A 4 7.28 0.45 4.34
C ILE A 4 7.33 0.10 2.86
N GLN A 5 8.19 0.78 2.09
CA GLN A 5 8.28 0.57 0.64
C GLN A 5 8.62 -0.90 0.33
N GLY A 6 9.70 -1.42 0.91
CA GLY A 6 10.13 -2.80 0.70
C GLY A 6 9.16 -3.84 1.27
N ALA A 7 8.44 -3.55 2.36
CA ALA A 7 7.43 -4.46 2.88
C ALA A 7 6.21 -4.54 1.96
N LEU A 8 5.78 -3.41 1.40
CA LEU A 8 4.71 -3.36 0.41
C LEU A 8 5.15 -3.97 -0.92
N GLU A 9 6.35 -3.70 -1.43
CA GLU A 9 6.89 -4.30 -2.66
C GLU A 9 7.05 -5.82 -2.56
N LYS A 10 7.23 -6.36 -1.35
CA LYS A 10 7.26 -7.81 -1.10
C LYS A 10 5.88 -8.46 -1.10
N GLN A 11 4.80 -7.69 -1.09
CA GLN A 11 3.46 -8.26 -1.13
C GLN A 11 3.11 -8.75 -2.54
N ALA A 12 2.45 -9.90 -2.59
CA ALA A 12 1.96 -10.46 -3.84
C ALA A 12 1.04 -9.44 -4.54
N GLY A 13 1.07 -9.43 -5.88
CA GLY A 13 0.26 -8.50 -6.67
C GLY A 13 0.71 -7.04 -6.66
N VAL A 14 1.68 -6.64 -5.82
CA VAL A 14 2.19 -5.27 -5.83
C VAL A 14 3.13 -5.06 -7.01
N GLN A 15 2.74 -4.16 -7.91
CA GLN A 15 3.51 -3.82 -9.10
C GLN A 15 4.39 -2.59 -8.88
N LYS A 16 3.91 -1.62 -8.11
CA LYS A 16 4.64 -0.37 -7.89
C LYS A 16 4.33 0.23 -6.54
N VAL A 17 5.34 0.76 -5.87
CA VAL A 17 5.17 1.51 -4.62
C VAL A 17 5.83 2.87 -4.75
N LYS A 18 5.11 3.92 -4.36
CA LYS A 18 5.54 5.31 -4.43
C LYS A 18 5.17 6.04 -3.15
N VAL A 19 6.17 6.30 -2.33
CA VAL A 19 6.01 7.02 -1.06
C VAL A 19 6.14 8.53 -1.32
N LEU A 20 5.06 9.28 -1.12
CA LEU A 20 5.00 10.72 -1.26
C LEU A 20 5.21 11.38 0.12
N PHE A 21 6.48 11.60 0.49
CA PHE A 21 6.84 12.22 1.76
C PHE A 21 6.27 13.63 1.93
N ASN A 22 6.25 14.41 0.85
CA ASN A 22 5.73 15.77 0.85
C ASN A 22 4.23 15.85 1.18
N ALA A 23 3.47 14.80 0.85
CA ALA A 23 2.04 14.70 1.13
C ALA A 23 1.69 13.71 2.24
N SER A 24 2.71 13.14 2.90
CA SER A 24 2.58 12.05 3.88
C SER A 24 1.64 10.92 3.42
N LYS A 25 1.72 10.55 2.14
CA LYS A 25 0.84 9.54 1.51
C LYS A 25 1.67 8.47 0.81
N VAL A 26 1.16 7.24 0.78
CA VAL A 26 1.73 6.15 -0.02
C VAL A 26 0.78 5.88 -1.18
N LYS A 27 1.28 5.97 -2.40
CA LYS A 27 0.62 5.45 -3.60
C LYS A 27 1.21 4.10 -3.90
N LEU A 28 0.37 3.11 -4.11
CA LEU A 28 0.80 1.77 -4.46
C LEU A 28 -0.13 1.24 -5.55
N GLU A 29 0.45 0.61 -6.55
CA GLU A 29 -0.23 -0.06 -7.63
C GLU A 29 -0.14 -1.56 -7.35
N PHE A 30 -1.28 -2.18 -7.17
CA PHE A 30 -1.40 -3.59 -6.83
C PHE A 30 -2.59 -4.19 -7.57
N ASP A 31 -2.53 -5.49 -7.80
CA ASP A 31 -3.62 -6.26 -8.35
C ASP A 31 -4.57 -6.69 -7.23
N ASP A 32 -5.83 -6.21 -7.29
CA ASP A 32 -6.86 -6.47 -6.27
C ASP A 32 -7.28 -7.95 -6.23
N SER A 33 -6.98 -8.72 -7.29
CA SER A 33 -7.25 -10.16 -7.35
C SER A 33 -6.19 -10.99 -6.62
N ALA A 34 -4.95 -10.48 -6.56
CA ALA A 34 -3.83 -11.16 -5.91
C ALA A 34 -3.60 -10.67 -4.47
N ASN A 35 -4.03 -9.44 -4.16
CA ASN A 35 -3.87 -8.85 -2.83
C ASN A 35 -4.90 -7.74 -2.59
N THR A 36 -5.19 -7.41 -1.33
CA THR A 36 -6.18 -6.40 -0.99
C THR A 36 -5.56 -5.22 -0.27
N ALA A 37 -6.21 -4.07 -0.39
CA ALA A 37 -5.73 -2.86 0.26
C ALA A 37 -5.74 -2.93 1.79
N ASP A 38 -6.61 -3.77 2.37
CA ASP A 38 -6.65 -4.03 3.81
C ASP A 38 -5.40 -4.78 4.29
N ALA A 39 -5.00 -5.84 3.58
CA ALA A 39 -3.77 -6.57 3.87
C ALA A 39 -2.53 -5.67 3.79
N LEU A 40 -2.47 -4.82 2.75
CA LEU A 40 -1.40 -3.82 2.59
C LEU A 40 -1.40 -2.80 3.74
N ALA A 41 -2.58 -2.37 4.19
CA ALA A 41 -2.71 -1.48 5.33
C ALA A 41 -2.27 -2.15 6.64
N GLU A 42 -2.55 -3.45 6.81
CA GLU A 42 -2.10 -4.22 7.98
C GLU A 42 -0.56 -4.31 8.03
N VAL A 43 0.11 -4.53 6.89
CA VAL A 43 1.58 -4.53 6.81
C VAL A 43 2.14 -3.19 7.29
N VAL A 44 1.54 -2.07 6.88
CA VAL A 44 1.95 -0.73 7.31
C VAL A 44 1.71 -0.54 8.82
N LYS A 45 0.58 -1.00 9.35
CA LYS A 45 0.29 -1.01 10.80
C LYS A 45 1.29 -1.83 11.59
N LYS A 46 1.66 -3.02 11.11
CA LYS A 46 2.66 -3.90 11.75
C LYS A 46 4.06 -3.27 11.82
N LEU A 47 4.36 -2.37 10.90
CA LEU A 47 5.60 -1.59 10.91
C LEU A 47 5.57 -0.41 11.90
N GLY A 48 4.45 -0.17 12.59
CA GLY A 48 4.26 0.90 13.56
C GLY A 48 3.69 2.18 12.97
N TYR A 49 3.05 2.12 11.80
CA TYR A 49 2.48 3.30 11.13
C TYR A 49 0.96 3.22 11.06
N GLU A 50 0.27 4.28 11.45
CA GLU A 50 -1.18 4.33 11.41
C GLU A 50 -1.70 4.64 10.00
N VAL A 51 -2.56 3.76 9.48
CA VAL A 51 -3.26 3.97 8.21
C VAL A 51 -4.58 4.69 8.49
N LYS A 52 -4.61 6.00 8.24
CA LYS A 52 -5.82 6.82 8.46
C LYS A 52 -6.92 6.59 7.44
N SER A 53 -6.56 6.33 6.18
CA SER A 53 -7.53 6.14 5.11
C SER A 53 -6.92 5.34 3.98
N VAL A 54 -7.65 4.33 3.52
CA VAL A 54 -7.31 3.53 2.34
C VAL A 54 -8.31 3.88 1.25
N LYS A 55 -7.82 4.27 0.08
CA LYS A 55 -8.69 4.57 -1.07
C LYS A 55 -8.23 3.74 -2.26
N VAL A 56 -8.98 2.68 -2.53
CA VAL A 56 -8.81 1.83 -3.71
C VAL A 56 -9.62 2.45 -4.83
N LYS A 57 -8.99 2.73 -5.96
CA LYS A 57 -9.72 2.97 -7.21
C LYS A 57 -9.87 1.61 -7.89
N GLN A 58 -10.98 0.93 -7.66
CA GLN A 58 -11.41 -0.11 -8.59
C GLN A 58 -11.89 0.60 -9.87
N PRO A 59 -11.43 0.21 -11.07
CA PRO A 59 -12.14 0.60 -12.28
C PRO A 59 -13.54 0.02 -12.14
N ALA A 60 -14.55 0.90 -12.14
CA ALA A 60 -15.94 0.48 -12.23
C ALA A 60 -16.09 -0.32 -13.53
N GLU A 61 -16.59 -1.55 -13.38
CA GLU A 61 -17.05 -2.39 -14.47
C GLU A 61 -18.12 -1.66 -15.31
#